data_AF-A0A968J7U7-F1
#
_entry.id   AF-A0A968J7U7-F1
#
_cell.length_a   1.000
_cell.length_b   1.000
_cell.length_c   1.000
_cell.angle_alpha   90.00
_cell.angle_beta   90.00
_cell.angle_gamma   90.00
#
_symmetry.space_group_name_H-M   'P 1'
#
loop_
_entity.id
_entity.type
_entity.pdbx_description
1 polymer ?
#
loop_
_entity_poly.entity_id
_entity_poly.type
_entity_poly.pdbx_seq_one_letter_code
_entity_poly.pdbx_strand_id
1 'polypeptide(L)' 'QIPEFWRFNGEELRIYQLTPQGYQELEISPSFPGFPKTRLYQFLNEAREDEIQAERNLRSWVQEAHP' A
#
# COMPACT_ATOMS: atom_id res chain seq x y z
N GLN A 1 -1.73 -20.27 -5.30
CA GLN A 1 -1.08 -19.16 -5.99
C GLN A 1 -1.51 -17.86 -5.32
N ILE A 2 -0.64 -16.85 -5.25
CA ILE A 2 -0.97 -15.56 -4.63
C ILE A 2 -1.43 -14.60 -5.74
N PRO A 3 -2.70 -14.14 -5.75
CA PRO A 3 -3.21 -13.29 -6.84
C PRO A 3 -2.50 -11.94 -6.95
N GLU A 4 -2.07 -11.39 -5.82
CA GLU A 4 -1.40 -10.10 -5.73
C GLU A 4 -0.43 -10.12 -4.54
N PHE A 5 0.76 -9.54 -4.70
CA PHE A 5 1.66 -9.29 -3.58
C PHE A 5 2.36 -7.95 -3.71
N TRP A 6 2.74 -7.41 -2.56
CA TRP A 6 3.39 -6.12 -2.43
C TRP A 6 4.82 -6.35 -1.94
N ARG A 7 5.79 -5.66 -2.54
CA ARG A 7 7.20 -5.78 -2.19
C ARG A 7 7.75 -4.39 -1.93
N PHE A 8 8.07 -4.13 -0.67
CA PHE A 8 8.86 -2.97 -0.27
C PHE A 8 10.32 -3.38 -0.11
N ASN A 9 11.24 -2.69 -0.79
CA ASN A 9 12.68 -3.00 -0.72
C ASN A 9 13.46 -2.09 0.26
N GLY A 10 12.76 -1.24 1.01
CA GLY A 10 13.35 -0.20 1.88
C GLY A 10 13.32 1.20 1.27
N GLU A 11 13.03 1.33 -0.02
CA GLU A 11 12.97 2.58 -0.76
C GLU A 11 11.69 2.69 -1.62
N GLU A 12 11.39 1.64 -2.40
CA GLU A 12 10.29 1.58 -3.33
C GLU A 12 9.33 0.42 -3.00
N LEU A 13 8.03 0.71 -3.04
CA LEU A 13 6.95 -0.26 -2.99
C LEU A 13 6.50 -0.60 -4.41
N ARG A 14 6.62 -1.88 -4.76
CA ARG A 14 6.11 -2.45 -6.01
C ARG A 14 4.94 -3.38 -5.74
N ILE A 15 3.97 -3.36 -6.65
CA ILE A 15 2.76 -4.18 -6.58
C ILE A 15 2.82 -5.14 -7.76
N TYR A 16 2.65 -6.42 -7.50
CA TYR A 16 2.65 -7.44 -8.54
C TYR A 16 1.34 -8.20 -8.55
N GLN A 17 0.74 -8.37 -9.73
CA GLN A 17 -0.43 -9.21 -9.94
C GLN A 17 -0.03 -10.46 -10.72
N LEU A 18 -0.58 -11.61 -10.32
CA LEU A 18 -0.42 -12.85 -11.05
C LEU A 18 -1.30 -12.84 -12.31
N THR A 19 -0.68 -13.01 -13.46
CA THR A 19 -1.34 -13.19 -14.76
C THR A 19 -0.99 -14.56 -15.36
N PRO A 20 -1.65 -14.99 -16.46
CA PRO A 20 -1.28 -16.22 -17.16
C PRO A 20 0.19 -16.25 -17.63
N GLN A 21 0.83 -15.08 -17.78
CA GLN A 21 2.23 -14.92 -18.20
C GLN A 21 3.19 -14.76 -17.01
N GLY A 22 2.70 -14.88 -15.77
CA GLY A 22 3.48 -14.69 -14.55
C GLY A 22 3.15 -13.38 -13.84
N TYR A 23 4.05 -12.91 -12.97
CA TYR A 23 3.81 -11.68 -12.21
C TYR A 23 4.12 -10.45 -13.05
N GLN A 24 3.16 -9.52 -13.11
CA GLN A 24 3.29 -8.22 -13.76
C GLN A 24 3.19 -7.10 -12.74
N GLU A 25 4.03 -6.08 -12.91
CA GLU A 25 4.06 -4.91 -12.03
C GLU A 25 2.89 -3.96 -12.34
N LEU A 26 2.29 -3.40 -11.28
CA LEU A 26 1.18 -2.47 -11.36
C LEU A 26 1.46 -1.19 -10.57
N GLU A 27 0.84 -0.09 -11.03
CA GLU A 27 0.86 1.17 -10.30
C GLU A 27 -0.21 1.27 -9.21
N ILE A 28 -1.37 0.66 -9.43
CA ILE A 28 -2.51 0.70 -8.52
C ILE A 28 -2.82 -0.74 -8.12
N SER A 29 -3.06 -0.96 -6.83
CA SER A 29 -3.52 -2.25 -6.33
C SER A 29 -4.94 -2.54 -6.79
N PRO A 30 -5.19 -3.67 -7.50
CA PRO A 30 -6.54 -4.15 -7.75
C PRO A 30 -7.32 -4.46 -6.48
N SER A 31 -6.63 -4.92 -5.43
CA SER A 31 -7.24 -5.20 -4.12
C SER A 31 -7.62 -3.93 -3.35
N PHE A 32 -6.92 -2.81 -3.59
CA PHE A 32 -7.12 -1.53 -2.92
C PHE A 32 -7.10 -0.34 -3.92
N PRO A 33 -8.09 -0.23 -4.83
CA PRO A 33 -8.07 0.74 -5.92
C PRO A 33 -8.18 2.20 -5.46
N GLY A 34 -8.78 2.45 -4.29
CA GLY A 34 -8.87 3.77 -3.66
C GLY A 34 -7.66 4.13 -2.81
N PHE A 35 -6.66 3.26 -2.72
CA PHE A 35 -5.51 3.44 -1.84
C PHE A 35 -4.24 3.76 -2.64
N PRO A 36 -3.88 5.05 -2.79
CA PRO A 36 -2.72 5.44 -3.59
C PRO A 36 -1.42 5.03 -2.89
N LYS A 37 -0.40 4.62 -3.66
CA LYS A 37 0.95 4.29 -3.16
C LYS A 37 1.54 5.41 -2.28
N THR A 38 1.26 6.67 -2.62
CA THR A 38 1.71 7.85 -1.86
C THR A 38 1.23 7.82 -0.40
N ARG A 39 0.02 7.32 -0.13
CA ARG A 39 -0.47 7.20 1.24
C ARG A 39 0.30 6.13 2.03
N LEU A 40 0.69 5.03 1.38
CA LEU A 40 1.53 4.01 2.03
C LEU A 40 2.91 4.57 2.36
N TYR A 41 3.53 5.34 1.44
CA TYR A 41 4.82 5.97 1.72
C TYR A 41 4.75 6.97 2.88
N GLN A 42 3.67 7.76 2.96
CA GLN A 42 3.45 8.65 4.11
C GLN A 42 3.34 7.85 5.41
N PHE A 43 2.52 6.81 5.44
CA PHE A 43 2.39 5.93 6.62
C PHE A 43 3.75 5.33 7.03
N LEU A 44 4.53 4.82 6.08
CA LEU A 44 5.86 4.27 6.36
C LEU A 44 6.81 5.32 6.94
N ASN A 45 6.75 6.57 6.47
CA ASN A 45 7.56 7.64 7.01
C ASN A 45 7.12 8.05 8.43
N GLU A 46 5.81 8.22 8.65
CA GLU A 46 5.24 8.52 9.97
C GLU A 46 5.58 7.40 10.98
N ALA A 47 5.49 6.13 10.57
CA ALA A 47 5.72 4.99 11.44
C ALA A 47 7.19 4.82 11.87
N ARG A 48 8.13 5.43 11.14
CA ARG A 48 9.55 5.48 11.57
C ARG A 48 9.76 6.39 12.77
N GLU A 49 8.88 7.38 12.96
CA GLU A 49 8.92 8.31 14.08
C GLU A 49 8.04 7.83 15.24
N ASP A 50 6.79 7.47 14.95
CA ASP A 50 5.83 6.93 15.92
C ASP A 50 4.83 5.99 15.22
N GLU A 51 5.05 4.69 15.38
CA GLU A 51 4.20 3.65 14.79
C GLU A 51 2.73 3.73 15.24
N ILE A 52 2.49 4.04 16.53
CA ILE A 52 1.14 4.08 17.10
C ILE A 52 0.37 5.27 16.51
N GLN A 53 1.01 6.43 16.41
CA GLN A 53 0.38 7.61 15.84
C GLN A 53 0.16 7.46 14.33
N ALA A 54 1.10 6.85 13.60
CA ALA A 54 0.97 6.56 12.18
C ALA A 54 -0.24 5.64 11.90
N GLU A 55 -0.45 4.60 12.71
CA GLU A 55 -1.62 3.72 12.57
C GLU A 55 -2.93 4.49 12.76
N ARG A 56 -2.99 5.36 13.78
CA ARG A 56 -4.16 6.21 14.03
C ARG A 56 -4.44 7.15 12.87
N ASN A 57 -3.42 7.83 12.34
CA ASN A 57 -3.53 8.72 11.19
C ASN A 57 -4.02 7.98 9.94
N LEU A 58 -3.49 6.78 9.70
CA LEU A 58 -3.92 5.96 8.58
C LEU A 58 -5.38 5.54 8.72
N ARG A 59 -5.79 5.10 9.91
CA ARG A 59 -7.17 4.72 10.21
C ARG A 59 -8.14 5.86 10.00
N SER A 60 -7.84 7.05 10.54
CA SER A 60 -8.66 8.25 10.35
C SER A 60 -8.79 8.60 8.88
N TRP A 61 -7.68 8.57 8.13
CA TRP A 61 -7.70 8.81 6.69
C TRP A 61 -8.59 7.82 5.93
N VAL A 62 -8.52 6.51 6.26
CA VAL A 62 -9.39 5.51 5.61
C VAL A 62 -10.86 5.79 5.88
N GLN A 63 -11.21 6.16 7.12
CA GLN A 63 -12.59 6.50 7.50
C GLN A 63 -13.10 7.76 6.80
N GLU A 64 -12.24 8.75 6.55
CA GLU A 64 -12.61 9.97 5.83
C GLU A 64 -12.69 9.76 4.31
N ALA A 65 -11.78 8.95 3.74
CA ALA A 65 -11.71 8.67 2.31
C ALA A 65 -12.83 7.71 1.83
N HIS A 66 -13.43 6.94 2.75
CA HIS A 66 -14.50 5.98 2.49
C HIS A 66 -15.58 6.03 3.59
N PRO A 67 -16.60 6.91 3.47
CA PRO A 67 -17.74 6.93 4.38
C PRO A 67 -18.63 5.68 4.27
#